data_AF-A0AAD0LIX3-F1
#
_entry.id   AF-A0AAD0LIX3-F1
#
_cell.length_a   1.000
_cell.length_b   1.000
_cell.length_c   1.000
_cell.angle_alpha   90.00
_cell.angle_beta   90.00
_cell.angle_gamma   90.00
#
_symmetry.space_group_name_H-M   'P 1'
#
loop_
_entity.id
_entity.type
_entity.pdbx_description
1 polymer ?
#
loop_
_entity_poly.entity_id
_entity_poly.type
_entity_poly.pdbx_seq_one_letter_code
_entity_poly.pdbx_strand_id
1 'polypeptide(L)'
;MNLIEYSDVEITSLWNDYAETRNIGLKKIANKKLDKLIEYLESKSENDKQKFVEYLCNQRFEKGKIKDFQQPIVEKIILPIVVDAVKNDKMPYLRWIYQLQLYSCCNYRNIDNIEYYNSKDILIRANSIDPTDIKTVVLLIKVYMDRLWFGSHHLPEYILIEEKEVDSLLEKLEQLLDKYKDKLDKIKFILEDMKYYDDLYKSWFNYKSENANIKFIEWCENHNKTYSWVKSFYYDNLQYQV
;
A
#
# COMPACT_ATOMS: atom_id res chain seq x y z
N MET A 1 -2.94 -16.19 11.29
CA MET A 1 -1.81 -15.54 11.98
C MET A 1 -0.76 -16.59 12.20
N ASN A 2 0.49 -16.27 11.87
CA ASN A 2 1.58 -17.22 12.07
C ASN A 2 2.05 -17.16 13.51
N LEU A 3 2.45 -18.32 14.02
CA LEU A 3 3.19 -18.42 15.26
C LEU A 3 4.56 -17.78 15.09
N ILE A 4 5.14 -17.36 16.19
CA ILE A 4 6.46 -16.77 16.24
C ILE A 4 7.39 -17.62 17.10
N GLU A 5 8.68 -17.45 16.84
CA GLU A 5 9.77 -17.87 17.72
C GLU A 5 10.58 -16.61 18.02
N TYR A 6 10.45 -16.11 19.25
CA TYR A 6 11.14 -14.93 19.74
C TYR A 6 11.95 -15.29 20.99
N SER A 7 13.01 -14.54 21.28
CA SER A 7 13.95 -14.89 22.35
C SER A 7 13.36 -14.82 23.75
N ASP A 8 12.37 -13.95 23.98
CA ASP A 8 11.60 -13.93 25.23
C ASP A 8 10.50 -15.01 25.16
N VAL A 9 10.64 -16.02 26.01
CA VAL A 9 9.78 -17.20 26.05
C VAL A 9 8.33 -16.84 26.39
N GLU A 10 8.13 -15.84 27.26
CA GLU A 10 6.80 -15.39 27.66
C GLU A 10 6.12 -14.63 26.52
N ILE A 11 6.85 -13.75 25.81
CA ILE A 11 6.33 -13.10 24.59
C ILE A 11 5.91 -14.15 23.55
N THR A 12 6.76 -15.16 23.34
CA THR A 12 6.48 -16.25 22.40
C THR A 12 5.23 -17.02 22.80
N SER A 13 5.10 -17.38 24.08
CA SER A 13 3.93 -18.08 24.61
C SER A 13 2.65 -17.26 24.43
N LEU A 14 2.65 -16.00 24.89
CA LEU A 14 1.49 -15.10 24.82
C LEU A 14 1.07 -14.80 23.38
N TRP A 15 2.02 -14.56 22.47
CA TRP A 15 1.70 -14.37 21.06
C TRP A 15 1.11 -15.63 20.44
N ASN A 16 1.72 -16.79 20.67
CA ASN A 16 1.29 -18.04 20.04
C ASN A 16 -0.10 -18.43 20.54
N ASP A 17 -0.37 -18.29 21.84
CA ASP A 17 -1.69 -18.54 22.43
C ASP A 17 -2.76 -17.60 21.82
N TYR A 18 -2.42 -16.32 21.63
CA TYR A 18 -3.26 -15.37 20.90
C TYR A 18 -3.50 -15.79 19.44
N ALA A 19 -2.43 -16.12 18.71
CA ALA A 19 -2.47 -16.44 17.28
C ALA A 19 -3.28 -17.71 17.00
N GLU A 20 -3.08 -18.77 17.79
CA GLU A 20 -3.85 -20.01 17.72
C GLU A 20 -5.34 -19.75 17.95
N THR A 21 -5.67 -19.02 19.01
CA THR A 21 -7.06 -18.67 19.35
C THR A 21 -7.72 -17.85 18.24
N ARG A 22 -6.96 -16.94 17.61
CA ARG A 22 -7.46 -16.15 16.50
C ARG A 22 -7.67 -16.99 15.24
N ASN A 23 -6.78 -17.96 14.99
CA ASN A 23 -6.85 -18.84 13.82
C ASN A 23 -8.08 -19.75 13.84
N ILE A 24 -8.52 -20.18 15.02
CA ILE A 24 -9.75 -20.97 15.18
C ILE A 24 -11.02 -20.11 15.25
N GLY A 25 -10.92 -18.79 15.02
CA GLY A 25 -12.07 -17.89 14.90
C GLY A 25 -12.63 -17.33 16.21
N LEU A 26 -12.00 -17.57 17.37
CA LEU A 26 -12.48 -17.13 18.68
C LEU A 26 -12.09 -15.67 18.99
N LYS A 27 -12.58 -14.71 18.19
CA LYS A 27 -12.17 -13.30 18.21
C LYS A 27 -12.21 -12.63 19.59
N LYS A 28 -13.30 -12.81 20.37
CA LYS A 28 -13.44 -12.18 21.69
C LYS A 28 -12.40 -12.69 22.69
N ILE A 29 -12.08 -13.98 22.64
CA ILE A 29 -11.09 -14.61 23.53
C ILE A 29 -9.69 -14.24 23.08
N ALA A 30 -9.43 -14.26 21.76
CA ALA A 30 -8.17 -13.82 21.19
C ALA A 30 -7.84 -12.38 21.61
N ASN A 31 -8.81 -11.46 21.58
CA ASN A 31 -8.57 -10.08 22.01
C ASN A 31 -8.12 -10.00 23.48
N LYS A 32 -8.74 -10.77 24.40
CA LYS A 32 -8.29 -10.82 25.80
C LYS A 32 -6.86 -11.37 25.94
N LYS A 33 -6.47 -12.32 25.09
CA LYS A 33 -5.10 -12.86 25.07
C LYS A 33 -4.10 -11.85 24.51
N LEU A 34 -4.50 -11.08 23.50
CA LEU A 34 -3.72 -9.97 22.99
C LEU A 34 -3.52 -8.89 24.06
N ASP A 35 -4.55 -8.59 24.85
CA ASP A 35 -4.45 -7.62 25.96
C ASP A 35 -3.40 -8.07 26.99
N LYS A 36 -3.35 -9.36 27.34
CA LYS A 36 -2.30 -9.92 28.23
C LYS A 36 -0.89 -9.77 27.64
N LEU A 37 -0.73 -10.03 26.35
CA LEU A 37 0.55 -9.80 25.67
C LEU A 37 0.96 -8.32 25.77
N ILE A 38 0.01 -7.41 25.54
CA ILE A 38 0.24 -5.97 25.62
C ILE A 38 0.62 -5.56 27.05
N GLU A 39 -0.12 -5.99 28.07
CA GLU A 39 0.19 -5.71 29.48
C GLU A 39 1.61 -6.19 29.84
N TYR A 40 1.99 -7.38 29.38
CA TYR A 40 3.35 -7.89 29.59
C TYR A 40 4.40 -7.02 28.89
N LEU A 41 4.16 -6.63 27.63
CA LEU A 41 5.05 -5.75 26.89
C LEU A 41 5.16 -4.35 27.51
N GLU A 42 4.07 -3.79 28.04
CA GLU A 42 4.05 -2.50 28.73
C GLU A 42 4.95 -2.51 29.98
N SER A 43 5.11 -3.66 30.64
CA SER A 43 6.02 -3.84 31.78
C SER A 43 7.51 -3.93 31.40
N LYS A 44 7.84 -4.07 30.11
CA LYS A 44 9.23 -4.21 29.63
C LYS A 44 9.91 -2.86 29.43
N SER A 45 11.24 -2.90 29.34
CA SER A 45 12.04 -1.73 28.98
C SER A 45 11.72 -1.27 27.56
N GLU A 46 11.91 0.02 27.27
CA GLU A 46 11.74 0.57 25.92
C GLU A 46 12.62 -0.15 24.89
N ASN A 47 13.84 -0.54 25.28
CA ASN A 47 14.75 -1.30 24.44
C ASN A 47 14.19 -2.69 24.08
N ASP A 48 13.55 -3.38 25.03
CA ASP A 48 12.95 -4.69 24.76
C ASP A 48 11.69 -4.57 23.91
N LYS A 49 10.86 -3.53 24.13
CA LYS A 49 9.73 -3.21 23.26
C LYS A 49 10.21 -2.93 21.84
N GLN A 50 11.26 -2.11 21.68
CA GLN A 50 11.83 -1.79 20.38
C GLN A 50 12.30 -3.05 19.65
N LYS A 51 13.09 -3.92 20.29
CA LYS A 51 13.54 -5.19 19.69
C LYS A 51 12.37 -6.06 19.24
N PHE A 52 11.30 -6.11 20.03
CA PHE A 52 10.11 -6.88 19.67
C PHE A 52 9.34 -6.26 18.50
N VAL A 53 9.20 -4.92 18.47
CA VAL A 53 8.59 -4.20 17.34
C VAL A 53 9.40 -4.42 16.06
N GLU A 54 10.73 -4.31 16.13
CA GLU A 54 11.62 -4.61 15.00
C GLU A 54 11.42 -6.05 14.52
N TYR A 55 11.35 -7.01 15.44
CA TYR A 55 11.06 -8.41 15.09
C TYR A 55 9.72 -8.52 14.36
N LEU A 56 8.62 -7.99 14.91
CA LEU A 56 7.29 -8.09 14.30
C LEU A 56 7.22 -7.43 12.93
N CYS A 57 7.75 -6.20 12.80
CA CYS A 57 7.81 -5.49 11.54
C CYS A 57 8.66 -6.24 10.50
N ASN A 58 9.77 -6.85 10.90
CA ASN A 58 10.54 -7.72 10.03
C ASN A 58 9.75 -8.96 9.57
N GLN A 59 9.05 -9.64 10.50
CA GLN A 59 8.23 -10.80 10.13
C GLN A 59 7.09 -10.43 9.17
N ARG A 60 6.51 -9.23 9.30
CA ARG A 60 5.45 -8.72 8.44
C ARG A 60 5.98 -8.22 7.10
N PHE A 61 6.77 -7.15 7.13
CA PHE A 61 7.14 -6.36 5.96
C PHE A 61 8.34 -6.94 5.20
N GLU A 62 9.22 -7.66 5.92
CA GLU A 62 10.39 -8.26 5.28
C GLU A 62 10.15 -9.69 4.82
N LYS A 63 9.54 -10.51 5.67
CA LYS A 63 9.37 -11.95 5.45
C LYS A 63 7.96 -12.37 5.00
N GLY A 64 6.97 -11.49 5.07
CA GLY A 64 5.58 -11.82 4.69
C GLY A 64 4.92 -12.90 5.57
N LYS A 65 5.47 -13.21 6.75
CA LYS A 65 4.95 -14.25 7.66
C LYS A 65 3.78 -13.75 8.48
N ILE A 66 3.68 -12.45 8.76
CA ILE A 66 2.52 -11.88 9.47
C ILE A 66 1.62 -11.16 8.46
N LYS A 67 0.41 -11.70 8.27
CA LYS A 67 -0.57 -11.14 7.32
C LYS A 67 -1.18 -9.82 7.77
N ASP A 68 -1.44 -9.66 9.06
CA ASP A 68 -1.98 -8.41 9.60
C ASP A 68 -1.67 -8.23 11.10
N PHE A 69 -1.60 -6.97 11.53
CA PHE A 69 -1.59 -6.61 12.94
C PHE A 69 -3.00 -6.25 13.40
N GLN A 70 -3.33 -6.54 14.65
CA GLN A 70 -4.58 -6.03 15.22
C GLN A 70 -4.36 -4.65 15.83
N GLN A 71 -5.37 -3.80 15.71
CA GLN A 71 -5.32 -2.41 16.15
C GLN A 71 -4.76 -2.23 17.57
N PRO A 72 -5.12 -3.02 18.61
CA PRO A 72 -4.62 -2.78 19.96
C PRO A 72 -3.10 -2.84 20.09
N ILE A 73 -2.44 -3.82 19.44
CA ILE A 73 -0.97 -3.94 19.50
C ILE A 73 -0.28 -2.91 18.60
N VAL A 74 -0.95 -2.50 17.52
CA VAL A 74 -0.48 -1.38 16.69
C VAL A 74 -0.45 -0.12 17.55
N GLU A 75 -1.56 0.27 18.14
CA GLU A 75 -1.71 1.52 18.88
C GLU A 75 -0.84 1.60 20.13
N LYS A 76 -0.78 0.52 20.92
CA LYS A 76 -0.14 0.56 22.24
C LYS A 76 1.36 0.26 22.21
N ILE A 77 1.82 -0.54 21.26
CA ILE A 77 3.20 -1.06 21.24
C ILE A 77 3.96 -0.63 19.98
N ILE A 78 3.45 -0.98 18.79
CA ILE A 78 4.20 -0.78 17.54
C ILE A 78 4.34 0.69 17.19
N LEU A 79 3.22 1.40 17.21
CA LEU A 79 3.11 2.74 16.66
C LEU A 79 3.88 3.80 17.47
N PRO A 80 3.90 3.78 18.81
CA PRO A 80 4.74 4.69 19.60
C PRO A 80 6.23 4.55 19.25
N ILE A 81 6.74 3.31 19.13
CA ILE A 81 8.12 3.03 18.77
C ILE A 81 8.43 3.49 17.34
N VAL A 82 7.55 3.17 16.38
CA VAL A 82 7.76 3.53 14.99
C VAL A 82 7.72 5.05 14.80
N VAL A 83 6.78 5.76 15.43
CA VAL A 83 6.68 7.23 15.34
C VAL A 83 7.92 7.90 15.93
N ASP A 84 8.43 7.43 17.07
CA ASP A 84 9.67 7.98 17.63
C ASP A 84 10.89 7.78 16.71
N ALA A 85 11.01 6.59 16.11
CA ALA A 85 12.07 6.29 15.15
C ALA A 85 11.95 7.14 13.87
N VAL A 86 10.73 7.40 13.40
CA VAL A 86 10.44 8.25 12.23
C VAL A 86 10.83 9.71 12.47
N LYS A 87 10.59 10.26 13.67
CA LYS A 87 11.03 11.62 14.03
C LYS A 87 12.54 11.81 13.89
N ASN A 88 13.29 10.71 14.02
CA ASN A 88 14.75 10.67 13.95
C ASN A 88 15.26 10.08 12.62
N ASP A 89 14.42 10.02 11.59
CA ASP A 89 14.82 9.60 10.24
C ASP A 89 15.41 8.18 10.14
N LYS A 90 15.01 7.29 11.05
CA LYS A 90 15.56 5.93 11.08
C LYS A 90 14.92 5.07 9.99
N MET A 91 15.76 4.46 9.15
CA MET A 91 15.36 3.36 8.29
C MET A 91 15.46 2.02 9.06
N PRO A 92 14.58 1.04 8.78
CA PRO A 92 13.47 1.05 7.82
C PRO A 92 12.15 1.64 8.36
N TYR A 93 12.16 2.30 9.53
CA TYR A 93 10.93 2.79 10.18
C TYR A 93 10.12 3.80 9.36
N LEU A 94 10.77 4.67 8.60
CA LEU A 94 10.10 5.58 7.64
C LEU A 94 9.30 4.83 6.58
N ARG A 95 9.76 3.66 6.14
CA ARG A 95 8.98 2.80 5.26
C ARG A 95 7.91 2.03 6.03
N TRP A 96 8.24 1.49 7.20
CA TRP A 96 7.30 0.70 7.99
C TRP A 96 6.07 1.49 8.42
N ILE A 97 6.20 2.78 8.77
CA ILE A 97 5.05 3.61 9.14
C ILE A 97 4.02 3.73 8.00
N TYR A 98 4.49 3.86 6.75
CA TYR A 98 3.63 3.80 5.57
C TYR A 98 2.94 2.43 5.44
N GLN A 99 3.70 1.36 5.61
CA GLN A 99 3.19 -0.01 5.47
C GLN A 99 2.27 -0.46 6.61
N LEU A 100 2.22 0.28 7.73
CA LEU A 100 1.20 0.06 8.76
C LEU A 100 -0.20 0.42 8.26
N GLN A 101 -0.32 1.15 7.14
CA GLN A 101 -1.59 1.50 6.50
C GLN A 101 -2.58 2.07 7.53
N LEU A 102 -2.18 3.17 8.17
CA LEU A 102 -2.99 3.82 9.18
C LEU A 102 -4.24 4.42 8.52
N TYR A 103 -5.30 3.63 8.40
CA TYR A 103 -6.56 4.04 7.79
C TYR A 103 -7.20 5.17 8.59
N SER A 104 -7.69 6.21 7.93
CA SER A 104 -8.33 7.37 8.55
C SER A 104 -9.59 7.04 9.36
N CYS A 105 -10.23 5.89 9.10
CA CYS A 105 -11.36 5.39 9.88
C CYS A 105 -10.96 4.78 11.24
N CYS A 106 -9.67 4.52 11.45
CA CYS A 106 -9.14 4.07 12.73
C CYS A 106 -8.82 5.32 13.58
N ASN A 107 -9.43 5.40 14.76
CA ASN A 107 -9.26 6.50 15.71
C ASN A 107 -7.88 6.44 16.39
N TYR A 108 -6.81 6.78 15.66
CA TYR A 108 -5.48 6.98 16.22
C TYR A 108 -5.38 8.36 16.89
N ARG A 109 -6.14 8.55 17.98
CA ARG A 109 -6.39 9.85 18.63
C ARG A 109 -5.15 10.59 19.14
N ASN A 110 -4.00 9.93 19.17
CA ASN A 110 -2.77 10.42 19.79
C ASN A 110 -1.62 10.58 18.77
N ILE A 111 -1.93 10.64 17.48
CA ILE A 111 -0.91 10.76 16.42
C ILE A 111 -1.15 12.01 15.61
N ASP A 112 -0.32 13.00 15.86
CA ASP A 112 -0.25 14.19 15.01
C ASP A 112 0.21 13.81 13.61
N ASN A 113 -0.33 14.49 12.60
CA ASN A 113 0.07 14.34 11.19
C ASN A 113 -0.08 12.92 10.62
N ILE A 114 -1.14 12.20 11.00
CA ILE A 114 -1.40 10.86 10.47
C ILE A 114 -1.50 10.81 8.93
N GLU A 115 -2.04 11.86 8.32
CA GLU A 115 -2.12 12.01 6.86
C GLU A 115 -0.72 11.95 6.24
N TYR A 116 0.24 12.66 6.84
CA TYR A 116 1.64 12.63 6.40
C TYR A 116 2.24 11.21 6.51
N TYR A 117 2.01 10.51 7.62
CA TYR A 117 2.56 9.16 7.83
C TYR A 117 2.01 8.10 6.87
N ASN A 118 0.79 8.31 6.34
CA ASN A 118 0.19 7.44 5.33
C ASN A 118 0.25 8.05 3.92
N SER A 119 1.08 9.07 3.72
CA SER A 119 1.25 9.73 2.42
C SER A 119 2.43 9.18 1.64
N LYS A 120 2.49 9.50 0.34
CA LYS A 120 3.68 9.28 -0.49
C LYS A 120 4.92 10.02 0.01
N ASP A 121 4.74 11.12 0.73
CA ASP A 121 5.84 12.00 1.14
C ASP A 121 6.78 11.31 2.13
N ILE A 122 6.26 10.42 2.98
CA ILE A 122 7.11 9.62 3.87
C ILE A 122 7.98 8.64 3.09
N LEU A 123 7.49 8.09 1.98
CA LEU A 123 8.27 7.21 1.11
C LEU A 123 9.30 7.97 0.29
N ILE A 124 8.96 9.19 -0.18
CA ILE A 124 9.92 10.09 -0.83
C ILE A 124 11.06 10.42 0.14
N ARG A 125 10.73 10.73 1.40
CA ARG A 125 11.71 10.97 2.46
C ARG A 125 12.56 9.73 2.76
N ALA A 126 11.93 8.56 2.91
CA ALA A 126 12.62 7.30 3.10
C ALA A 126 13.63 7.00 1.98
N ASN A 127 13.23 7.16 0.72
CA ASN A 127 14.11 6.92 -0.43
C ASN A 127 15.25 7.94 -0.54
N SER A 128 15.05 9.16 -0.01
CA SER A 128 16.10 10.17 0.04
C SER A 128 17.15 9.86 1.12
N ILE A 129 16.72 9.26 2.24
CA ILE A 129 17.61 8.88 3.35
C ILE A 129 18.36 7.59 3.05
N ASP A 130 17.67 6.57 2.55
CA ASP A 130 18.27 5.30 2.14
C ASP A 130 17.79 4.90 0.74
N PRO A 131 18.46 5.35 -0.33
CA PRO A 131 18.14 4.96 -1.69
C PRO A 131 18.51 3.50 -1.99
N THR A 132 19.11 2.76 -1.06
CA THR A 132 19.43 1.34 -1.24
C THR A 132 18.29 0.41 -0.84
N ASP A 133 17.32 0.88 -0.06
CA ASP A 133 16.10 0.14 0.30
C ASP A 133 15.12 0.08 -0.88
N ILE A 134 15.30 -0.93 -1.74
CA ILE A 134 14.49 -1.13 -2.95
C ILE A 134 13.00 -1.34 -2.64
N LYS A 135 12.65 -1.80 -1.43
CA LYS A 135 11.25 -1.91 -1.02
C LYS A 135 10.55 -0.56 -0.96
N THR A 136 11.24 0.49 -0.55
CA THR A 136 10.69 1.86 -0.59
C THR A 136 10.41 2.28 -2.04
N VAL A 137 11.34 1.98 -2.96
CA VAL A 137 11.16 2.27 -4.39
C VAL A 137 9.96 1.52 -4.98
N VAL A 138 9.82 0.23 -4.66
CA VAL A 138 8.67 -0.58 -5.11
C VAL A 138 7.35 -0.01 -4.57
N LEU A 139 7.32 0.46 -3.33
CA LEU A 139 6.13 1.12 -2.76
C LEU A 139 5.83 2.45 -3.44
N LEU A 140 6.83 3.27 -3.77
CA LEU A 140 6.64 4.52 -4.52
C LEU A 140 6.07 4.27 -5.92
N ILE A 141 6.62 3.29 -6.65
CA ILE A 141 6.09 2.87 -7.95
C ILE A 141 4.63 2.47 -7.80
N LYS A 142 4.31 1.65 -6.80
CA LYS A 142 2.94 1.24 -6.54
C LYS A 142 2.02 2.43 -6.26
N VAL A 143 2.44 3.41 -5.47
CA VAL A 143 1.64 4.62 -5.19
C VAL A 143 1.28 5.37 -6.47
N TYR A 144 2.25 5.59 -7.36
CA TYR A 144 1.99 6.31 -8.60
C TYR A 144 1.13 5.50 -9.57
N MET A 145 1.38 4.20 -9.68
CA MET A 145 0.56 3.29 -10.49
C MET A 145 -0.88 3.17 -9.96
N ASP A 146 -1.07 3.05 -8.65
CA ASP A 146 -2.39 2.99 -8.01
C ASP A 146 -3.17 4.30 -8.25
N ARG A 147 -2.48 5.45 -8.31
CA ARG A 147 -3.12 6.73 -8.65
C ARG A 147 -3.56 6.78 -10.12
N LEU A 148 -2.76 6.28 -11.05
CA LEU A 148 -3.14 6.13 -12.46
C LEU A 148 -4.32 5.17 -12.62
N TRP A 149 -4.30 4.03 -11.93
CA TRP A 149 -5.41 3.07 -11.91
C TRP A 149 -6.69 3.72 -11.38
N PHE A 150 -6.63 4.31 -10.19
CA PHE A 150 -7.76 4.95 -9.53
C PHE A 150 -8.32 6.10 -10.37
N GLY A 151 -7.44 6.90 -10.98
CA GLY A 151 -7.82 7.99 -11.88
C GLY A 151 -8.73 7.53 -13.04
N SER A 152 -8.52 6.30 -13.52
CA SER A 152 -9.25 5.72 -14.64
C SER A 152 -10.48 4.90 -14.23
N HIS A 153 -10.75 4.78 -12.93
CA HIS A 153 -11.68 3.78 -12.38
C HIS A 153 -13.15 4.00 -12.78
N HIS A 154 -13.54 5.22 -13.16
CA HIS A 154 -14.88 5.57 -13.62
C HIS A 154 -14.99 5.69 -15.14
N LEU A 155 -14.04 5.14 -15.89
CA LEU A 155 -14.21 5.02 -17.33
C LEU A 155 -15.26 3.94 -17.65
N PRO A 156 -16.11 4.17 -18.68
CA PRO A 156 -16.02 5.25 -19.68
C PRO A 156 -16.70 6.59 -19.29
N GLU A 157 -17.29 6.72 -18.12
CA GLU A 157 -18.10 7.88 -17.75
C GLU A 157 -17.25 9.16 -17.57
N TYR A 158 -16.17 9.07 -16.80
CA TYR A 158 -15.22 10.16 -16.55
C TYR A 158 -13.91 9.65 -15.94
N ILE A 159 -12.91 10.52 -15.86
CA ILE A 159 -11.68 10.28 -15.11
C ILE A 159 -11.60 11.20 -13.88
N LEU A 160 -10.85 10.77 -12.87
CA LEU A 160 -10.69 11.47 -11.59
C LEU A 160 -9.43 12.34 -11.50
N ILE A 161 -8.58 12.32 -12.53
CA ILE A 161 -7.31 13.05 -12.56
C ILE A 161 -7.14 13.83 -13.85
N GLU A 162 -6.43 14.95 -13.79
CA GLU A 162 -6.19 15.81 -14.94
C GLU A 162 -4.96 15.36 -15.74
N GLU A 163 -4.85 15.79 -16.99
CA GLU A 163 -3.74 15.46 -17.89
C GLU A 163 -2.37 15.81 -17.28
N LYS A 164 -2.25 17.01 -16.71
CA LYS A 164 -1.02 17.43 -16.01
C LYS A 164 -0.66 16.51 -14.83
N GLU A 165 -1.64 15.94 -14.14
CA GLU A 165 -1.38 14.99 -13.06
C GLU A 165 -0.88 13.66 -13.63
N VAL A 166 -1.49 13.16 -14.72
CA VAL A 166 -1.04 11.96 -15.44
C VAL A 166 0.42 12.11 -15.88
N ASP A 167 0.75 13.21 -16.56
CA ASP A 167 2.12 13.47 -17.03
C ASP A 167 3.12 13.46 -15.87
N SER A 168 2.79 14.14 -14.76
CA SER A 168 3.66 14.17 -13.59
C SER A 168 3.84 12.79 -12.94
N LEU A 169 2.82 11.93 -12.97
CA LEU A 169 2.91 10.57 -12.44
C LEU A 169 3.79 9.69 -13.32
N LEU A 170 3.60 9.75 -14.64
CA LEU A 170 4.40 9.01 -15.61
C LEU A 170 5.86 9.43 -15.59
N GLU A 171 6.15 10.74 -15.53
CA GLU A 171 7.52 11.26 -15.42
C GLU A 171 8.22 10.75 -14.15
N LYS A 172 7.52 10.76 -13.00
CA LYS A 172 8.07 10.23 -11.73
C LYS A 172 8.35 8.73 -11.80
N LEU A 173 7.48 7.98 -12.49
CA LEU A 173 7.69 6.55 -12.71
C LEU A 173 8.90 6.30 -13.60
N GLU A 174 9.04 7.04 -14.71
CA GLU A 174 10.21 6.97 -15.59
C GLU A 174 11.51 7.27 -14.83
N GLN A 175 11.55 8.35 -14.04
CA GLN A 175 12.71 8.69 -13.22
C GLN A 175 13.10 7.58 -12.23
N LEU A 176 12.12 6.92 -11.60
CA LEU A 176 12.38 5.80 -10.71
C LEU A 176 12.88 4.58 -11.49
N LEU A 177 12.27 4.26 -12.62
CA LEU A 177 12.69 3.10 -13.42
C LEU A 177 14.08 3.30 -13.99
N ASP A 178 14.42 4.46 -14.52
CA ASP A 178 15.75 4.76 -15.04
C ASP A 178 16.83 4.61 -13.97
N LYS A 179 16.54 5.06 -12.75
CA LYS A 179 17.47 5.01 -11.63
C LYS A 179 17.62 3.61 -11.02
N TYR A 180 16.56 2.80 -11.01
CA TYR A 180 16.53 1.55 -10.24
C TYR A 180 16.30 0.28 -11.07
N LYS A 181 16.23 0.37 -12.39
CA LYS A 181 15.89 -0.76 -13.29
C LYS A 181 16.64 -2.06 -13.00
N ASP A 182 17.93 -1.99 -12.71
CA ASP A 182 18.78 -3.18 -12.51
C ASP A 182 18.53 -3.88 -11.16
N LYS A 183 17.79 -3.23 -10.26
CA LYS A 183 17.47 -3.72 -8.91
C LYS A 183 16.00 -4.08 -8.76
N LEU A 184 15.16 -3.74 -9.74
CA LEU A 184 13.73 -3.97 -9.71
C LEU A 184 13.39 -5.32 -10.32
N ASP A 185 12.81 -6.19 -9.51
CA ASP A 185 12.13 -7.36 -10.01
C ASP A 185 10.91 -6.93 -10.85
N LYS A 186 10.57 -7.70 -11.88
CA LYS A 186 9.34 -7.52 -12.68
C LYS A 186 9.23 -6.18 -13.43
N ILE A 187 10.34 -5.50 -13.71
CA ILE A 187 10.36 -4.24 -14.48
C ILE A 187 9.54 -4.29 -15.77
N LYS A 188 9.59 -5.42 -16.49
CA LYS A 188 8.81 -5.61 -17.72
C LYS A 188 7.31 -5.37 -17.52
N PHE A 189 6.73 -5.91 -16.44
CA PHE A 189 5.31 -5.73 -16.14
C PHE A 189 4.99 -4.28 -15.77
N ILE A 190 5.90 -3.60 -15.05
CA ILE A 190 5.72 -2.19 -14.69
C ILE A 190 5.69 -1.33 -15.96
N LEU A 191 6.60 -1.58 -16.91
CA LEU A 191 6.64 -0.88 -18.20
C LEU A 191 5.39 -1.16 -19.05
N GLU A 192 4.88 -2.39 -19.04
CA GLU A 192 3.63 -2.75 -19.72
C GLU A 192 2.42 -2.00 -19.13
N ASP A 193 2.30 -1.95 -17.79
CA ASP A 193 1.22 -1.23 -17.13
C ASP A 193 1.34 0.29 -17.33
N MET A 194 2.55 0.85 -17.28
CA MET A 194 2.78 2.28 -17.56
C MET A 194 2.33 2.64 -18.98
N LYS A 195 2.73 1.83 -19.97
CA LYS A 195 2.31 2.02 -21.36
C LYS A 195 0.79 1.93 -21.50
N TYR A 196 0.16 0.97 -20.82
CA TYR A 196 -1.29 0.85 -20.81
C TYR A 196 -1.97 2.12 -20.32
N TYR A 197 -1.54 2.69 -19.18
CA TYR A 197 -2.14 3.92 -18.66
C TYR A 197 -1.84 5.13 -19.53
N ASP A 198 -0.61 5.27 -20.05
CA ASP A 198 -0.25 6.33 -20.99
C ASP A 198 -1.17 6.31 -22.23
N ASP A 199 -1.33 5.14 -22.85
CA ASP A 199 -2.22 4.96 -24.00
C ASP A 199 -3.68 5.23 -23.64
N LEU A 200 -4.14 4.84 -22.46
CA LEU A 200 -5.52 5.03 -21.99
C LEU A 200 -5.86 6.50 -21.78
N TYR A 201 -5.01 7.23 -21.06
CA TYR A 201 -5.23 8.64 -20.76
C TYR A 201 -5.13 9.50 -22.03
N LYS A 202 -4.15 9.26 -22.90
CA LYS A 202 -4.05 9.94 -24.20
C LYS A 202 -5.32 9.78 -25.03
N SER A 203 -5.87 8.56 -25.09
CA SER A 203 -7.14 8.32 -25.78
C SER A 203 -8.29 9.12 -25.17
N TRP A 204 -8.39 9.17 -23.84
CA TRP A 204 -9.44 9.93 -23.17
C TRP A 204 -9.33 11.44 -23.44
N PHE A 205 -8.14 12.02 -23.34
CA PHE A 205 -7.95 13.45 -23.57
C PHE A 205 -8.16 13.83 -25.04
N ASN A 206 -7.70 13.00 -25.98
CA ASN A 206 -7.99 13.19 -27.40
C ASN A 206 -9.50 13.16 -27.66
N TYR A 207 -10.22 12.15 -27.15
CA TYR A 207 -11.68 12.06 -27.22
C TYR A 207 -12.37 13.34 -26.71
N LYS A 208 -11.93 13.87 -25.56
CA LYS A 208 -12.49 15.10 -24.99
C LYS A 208 -12.17 16.34 -25.83
N SER A 209 -10.99 16.39 -26.46
CA SER A 209 -10.57 17.52 -27.29
C SER A 209 -11.29 17.57 -28.65
N GLU A 210 -11.67 16.42 -29.19
CA GLU A 210 -12.28 16.30 -30.53
C GLU A 210 -13.77 16.70 -30.59
N ASN A 211 -14.36 17.17 -29.47
CA ASN A 211 -15.80 17.51 -29.37
C ASN A 211 -16.69 16.42 -30.00
N ALA A 212 -16.45 15.16 -29.62
CA ALA A 212 -17.08 14.02 -30.24
C ALA A 212 -18.54 13.84 -29.76
N ASN A 213 -19.48 13.74 -30.71
CA ASN A 213 -20.90 13.43 -30.45
C ASN A 213 -21.16 11.95 -30.13
N ILE A 214 -20.11 11.15 -30.01
CA ILE A 214 -20.15 9.70 -29.79
C ILE A 214 -19.66 9.37 -28.39
N LYS A 215 -19.99 8.18 -27.88
CA LYS A 215 -19.48 7.75 -26.56
C LYS A 215 -17.99 7.42 -26.63
N PHE A 216 -17.28 7.51 -25.50
CA PHE A 216 -15.84 7.18 -25.46
C PHE A 216 -15.52 5.77 -25.96
N ILE A 217 -16.41 4.81 -25.69
CA ILE A 217 -16.28 3.42 -26.19
C ILE A 217 -16.30 3.39 -27.72
N GLU A 218 -17.28 4.05 -28.34
CA GLU A 218 -17.41 4.14 -29.81
C GLU A 218 -16.22 4.89 -30.42
N TRP A 219 -15.74 5.93 -29.73
CA TRP A 219 -14.52 6.63 -30.12
C TRP A 219 -13.30 5.71 -30.12
N CYS A 220 -13.16 4.86 -29.08
CA CYS A 220 -12.08 3.87 -29.02
C CYS A 220 -12.14 2.88 -30.18
N GLU A 221 -13.32 2.38 -30.54
CA GLU A 221 -13.50 1.47 -31.68
C GLU A 221 -13.05 2.11 -32.99
N ASN A 222 -13.52 3.34 -33.26
CA ASN A 222 -13.17 4.09 -34.47
C ASN A 222 -11.66 4.35 -34.58
N HIS A 223 -10.94 4.38 -33.46
CA HIS A 223 -9.50 4.59 -33.39
C HIS A 223 -8.69 3.31 -33.15
N ASN A 224 -9.30 2.13 -33.30
CA ASN A 224 -8.66 0.82 -33.08
C ASN A 224 -7.99 0.69 -31.70
N LYS A 225 -8.56 1.32 -30.67
CA LYS A 225 -8.09 1.23 -29.29
C LYS A 225 -8.80 0.08 -28.57
N THR A 226 -8.03 -0.76 -27.89
CA THR A 226 -8.56 -1.89 -27.11
C THR A 226 -8.07 -1.84 -25.68
N TYR A 227 -9.01 -1.78 -24.73
CA TYR A 227 -8.74 -1.81 -23.29
C TYR A 227 -9.49 -2.98 -22.65
N SER A 228 -8.96 -3.50 -21.54
CA SER A 228 -9.52 -4.68 -20.83
C SER A 228 -10.97 -4.49 -20.40
N TRP A 229 -11.32 -3.32 -19.84
CA TRP A 229 -12.67 -2.98 -19.39
C TRP A 229 -13.63 -2.65 -20.53
N VAL A 230 -13.11 -2.19 -21.68
CA VAL A 230 -13.91 -1.98 -22.90
C VAL A 230 -14.55 -3.31 -23.29
N LYS A 231 -13.82 -4.43 -23.26
CA LYS A 231 -14.36 -5.77 -23.61
C LYS A 231 -15.45 -6.26 -22.65
N SER A 232 -15.37 -5.95 -21.36
CA SER A 232 -16.35 -6.39 -20.35
C SER A 232 -17.74 -5.82 -20.60
N PHE A 233 -17.83 -4.57 -21.06
CA PHE A 233 -19.12 -3.91 -21.34
C PHE A 233 -19.88 -4.52 -22.52
N TYR A 234 -19.21 -5.19 -23.47
CA TYR A 234 -19.89 -5.82 -24.61
C TYR A 234 -20.57 -7.14 -24.26
N TYR A 235 -20.07 -7.89 -23.27
CA TYR A 235 -20.70 -9.14 -22.87
C TYR A 235 -22.02 -8.92 -22.11
N ASP A 236 -22.13 -7.83 -21.34
CA ASP A 236 -23.36 -7.50 -20.62
C ASP A 236 -24.44 -6.93 -21.56
N ASN A 237 -24.04 -6.19 -22.61
CA ASN A 237 -24.98 -5.64 -23.60
C ASN A 237 -25.47 -6.66 -24.65
N LEU A 238 -24.79 -7.80 -24.80
CA LEU A 238 -25.25 -8.91 -25.65
C LEU A 238 -26.29 -9.81 -24.95
N GLN A 239 -26.50 -9.67 -23.63
CA GLN A 239 -27.52 -10.46 -22.90
C GLN A 239 -28.94 -9.85 -22.93
N TYR A 240 -29.14 -8.67 -23.53
CA TYR A 240 -30.45 -8.01 -23.61
C TYR A 240 -31.00 -7.88 -25.04
N GLN A 241 -30.53 -8.68 -25.99
CA GLN A 241 -31.19 -8.85 -27.29
C GLN A 241 -31.80 -10.25 -27.39
N VAL A 242 -32.97 -10.43 -26.77
CA VAL A 242 -33.97 -11.47 -27.11
C VAL A 242 -35.33 -10.80 -27.21
#